data_AF-A0A2K3PC23-F1
#
_entry.id   AF-A0A2K3PC23-F1
#
_cell.length_a   1.000
_cell.length_b   1.000
_cell.length_c   1.000
_cell.angle_alpha   90.00
_cell.angle_beta   90.00
_cell.angle_gamma   90.00
#
_symmetry.space_group_name_H-M   'P 1'
#
loop_
_entity.id
_entity.type
_entity.pdbx_description
1 polymer ?
#
loop_
_entity_poly.entity_id
_entity_poly.type
_entity_poly.pdbx_seq_one_letter_code
_entity_poly.pdbx_strand_id
1 'polypeptide(L)'
;MVRGREEVYVAAMPLRATKGPPQLLMSAAYSLNLWNFQHFMVIIKPSSSPSQVMVFDFQPKDPEDIYVALASLSGRAVPGAVLVRKLKKLPRNKCWLVGYAEADAVEIAADFNRKWETDLRIGYNDCRDYTNG
;
A
#
# COMPACT_ATOMS: atom_id res chain seq x y z
N MET A 1 5.92 -11.20 30.47
CA MET A 1 5.91 -11.74 29.10
C MET A 1 6.10 -10.57 28.16
N VAL A 2 7.25 -10.46 27.49
CA VAL A 2 7.38 -9.52 26.37
C VAL A 2 6.49 -10.10 25.28
N ARG A 3 5.31 -9.50 25.04
CA ARG A 3 4.52 -9.76 23.83
C ARG A 3 5.49 -9.63 22.67
N GLY A 4 5.64 -10.67 21.83
CA GLY A 4 6.50 -10.58 20.67
C GLY A 4 6.17 -9.32 19.89
N ARG A 5 7.17 -8.51 19.56
CA ARG A 5 6.96 -7.27 18.81
C ARG A 5 6.31 -7.60 17.47
N GLU A 6 5.36 -6.80 17.02
CA GLU A 6 4.67 -7.03 15.74
C GLU A 6 5.62 -6.75 14.58
N GLU A 7 5.67 -7.65 13.61
CA GLU A 7 6.55 -7.51 12.45
C GLU A 7 5.90 -6.57 11.44
N VAL A 8 6.64 -5.57 10.98
CA VAL A 8 6.20 -4.62 9.96
C VAL A 8 6.96 -4.91 8.67
N TYR A 9 6.21 -5.12 7.60
CA TYR A 9 6.71 -5.36 6.26
C TYR A 9 6.25 -4.27 5.31
N VAL A 10 7.02 -4.05 4.26
CA VAL A 10 6.64 -3.25 3.10
C VAL A 10 6.61 -4.15 1.88
N ALA A 11 5.59 -4.02 1.04
CA ALA A 11 5.52 -4.72 -0.22
C ALA A 11 5.25 -3.78 -1.39
N ALA A 12 5.97 -3.97 -2.49
CA ALA A 12 5.76 -3.23 -3.73
C ALA A 12 4.76 -3.98 -4.61
N MET A 13 3.68 -3.30 -4.98
CA MET A 13 2.60 -3.85 -5.81
C MET A 13 2.38 -3.00 -7.06
N PRO A 14 1.77 -3.56 -8.11
CA PRO A 14 1.18 -2.76 -9.17
C PRO A 14 -0.12 -2.12 -8.68
N LEU A 15 -0.38 -0.89 -9.11
CA LEU A 15 -1.66 -0.24 -8.84
C LEU A 15 -2.81 -1.09 -9.38
N ARG A 16 -3.86 -1.14 -8.57
CA ARG A 16 -5.05 -1.92 -8.91
C ARG A 16 -5.77 -1.24 -10.06
N ALA A 17 -5.85 -1.93 -11.19
CA ALA A 17 -6.72 -1.57 -12.31
C ALA A 17 -7.87 -2.57 -12.35
N THR A 18 -9.09 -2.12 -12.61
CA THR A 18 -10.25 -2.99 -12.59
C THR A 18 -10.39 -3.74 -13.89
N LYS A 19 -11.07 -4.89 -13.84
CA LYS A 19 -11.19 -5.82 -14.97
C LYS A 19 -11.82 -5.10 -16.17
N GLY A 20 -11.11 -5.04 -17.29
CA GLY A 20 -11.60 -4.37 -18.50
C GLY A 20 -10.51 -3.60 -19.26
N PRO A 21 -10.88 -2.70 -20.19
CA PRO A 21 -9.92 -1.89 -20.95
C PRO A 21 -8.92 -1.10 -20.08
N PRO A 22 -9.29 -0.55 -18.90
CA PRO A 22 -8.33 0.09 -17.99
C PRO A 22 -7.28 -0.88 -17.44
N GLN A 23 -7.63 -2.15 -17.19
CA GLN A 23 -6.66 -3.20 -16.85
C GLN A 23 -5.64 -3.38 -17.95
N LEU A 24 -6.07 -3.39 -19.21
CA LEU A 24 -5.18 -3.59 -20.35
C LEU A 24 -4.22 -2.41 -20.49
N LEU A 25 -4.71 -1.18 -20.29
CA LEU A 25 -3.88 0.02 -20.33
C LEU A 25 -2.80 0.00 -19.23
N MET A 26 -3.20 -0.31 -18.00
CA MET A 26 -2.28 -0.40 -16.87
C MET A 26 -1.32 -1.59 -17.01
N SER A 27 -1.80 -2.75 -17.46
CA SER A 27 -0.99 -3.94 -17.70
C SER A 27 0.01 -3.73 -18.84
N ALA A 28 -0.37 -3.01 -19.90
CA ALA A 28 0.52 -2.65 -21.01
C ALA A 28 1.58 -1.64 -20.55
N ALA A 29 1.19 -0.62 -19.77
CA ALA A 29 2.13 0.33 -19.17
C ALA A 29 3.18 -0.39 -18.28
N TYR A 30 2.76 -1.39 -17.49
CA TYR A 30 3.67 -2.23 -16.70
C TYR A 30 4.53 -3.17 -17.56
N SER A 31 3.96 -3.80 -18.59
CA SER A 31 4.67 -4.80 -19.43
C SER A 31 5.69 -4.17 -20.39
N LEU A 32 5.47 -2.92 -20.78
CA LEU A 32 6.39 -2.16 -21.63
C LEU A 32 7.54 -1.52 -20.84
N ASN A 33 7.66 -1.80 -19.54
CA ASN A 33 8.69 -1.26 -18.64
C ASN A 33 8.71 0.29 -18.62
N LEU A 34 7.60 0.94 -19.02
CA LEU A 34 7.51 2.38 -19.21
C LEU A 34 7.35 3.15 -17.89
N TRP A 35 7.19 2.47 -16.75
CA TRP A 35 6.72 3.12 -15.52
C TRP A 35 7.30 2.47 -14.25
N ASN A 36 8.13 3.22 -13.52
CA ASN A 36 8.55 2.94 -12.13
C ASN A 36 7.41 3.14 -11.09
N PHE A 37 6.17 2.85 -11.47
CA PHE A 37 4.95 3.14 -10.71
C PHE A 37 4.65 1.99 -9.74
N GLN A 38 5.67 1.64 -8.95
CA GLN A 38 5.50 0.78 -7.79
C GLN A 38 4.83 1.62 -6.72
N HIS A 39 3.65 1.23 -6.28
CA HIS A 39 3.11 1.72 -5.01
C HIS A 39 3.49 0.72 -3.92
N PHE A 40 3.69 1.24 -2.71
CA PHE A 40 4.09 0.45 -1.58
C PHE A 40 2.92 0.34 -0.61
N MET A 41 2.68 -0.88 -0.13
CA MET A 41 1.74 -1.17 0.94
C MET A 41 2.49 -1.61 2.18
N VAL A 42 1.97 -1.28 3.36
CA VAL A 42 2.48 -1.76 4.65
C VAL A 42 1.69 -2.97 5.09
N ILE A 43 2.39 -3.96 5.62
CA ILE A 43 1.81 -5.19 6.12
C ILE A 43 2.27 -5.41 7.56
N ILE A 44 1.31 -5.53 8.46
CA ILE A 44 1.55 -5.78 9.87
C ILE A 44 1.21 -7.23 10.14
N LYS A 45 2.20 -7.97 10.63
CA LYS A 45 2.04 -9.35 11.06
C LYS A 45 2.02 -9.39 12.60
N PRO A 46 0.84 -9.58 13.20
CA PRO A 46 0.70 -9.62 14.64
C PRO A 46 1.36 -10.87 15.21
N SER A 47 2.01 -10.73 16.37
CA SER A 47 2.65 -11.85 17.08
C SER A 47 1.62 -12.81 17.70
N SER A 48 0.43 -12.31 18.01
CA SER A 48 -0.67 -13.05 18.65
C SER A 48 -1.54 -13.84 17.67
N SER A 49 -1.51 -13.52 16.38
CA SER A 49 -2.35 -14.16 15.36
C SER A 49 -1.56 -14.43 14.07
N PRO A 50 -0.66 -15.43 14.06
CA PRO A 50 0.25 -15.67 12.94
C PRO A 50 -0.46 -16.16 11.66
N SER A 51 -1.76 -16.45 11.72
CA SER A 51 -2.56 -16.95 10.60
C SER A 51 -3.10 -15.84 9.68
N GLN A 52 -2.99 -14.57 10.08
CA GLN A 52 -3.45 -13.43 9.30
C GLN A 52 -2.47 -12.26 9.42
N VAL A 53 -2.39 -11.46 8.36
CA VAL A 53 -1.66 -10.18 8.36
C VAL A 53 -2.61 -9.06 7.97
N MET A 54 -2.42 -7.90 8.59
CA MET A 54 -3.17 -6.67 8.25
C MET A 54 -2.40 -5.93 7.17
N VAL A 55 -3.09 -5.46 6.14
CA VAL A 55 -2.49 -4.69 5.04
C VAL A 55 -3.12 -3.32 4.99
N PHE A 56 -2.27 -2.32 4.92
CA PHE A 56 -2.60 -0.92 4.68
C PHE A 56 -2.05 -0.55 3.30
N ASP A 57 -2.95 -0.15 2.41
CA ASP A 57 -2.66 -0.01 1.00
C ASP A 57 -3.24 1.32 0.50
N PHE A 58 -2.39 2.31 0.29
CA PHE A 58 -2.78 3.63 -0.19
C PHE A 58 -2.95 3.61 -1.72
N GLN A 59 -4.17 3.86 -2.18
CA GLN A 59 -4.58 3.78 -3.59
C GLN A 59 -5.40 4.99 -4.00
N PRO A 60 -5.56 5.26 -5.32
CA PRO A 60 -6.56 6.21 -5.78
C PRO A 60 -7.93 5.84 -5.21
N LYS A 61 -8.72 6.84 -4.82
CA LYS A 61 -10.07 6.65 -4.29
C LYS A 61 -11.00 6.02 -5.33
N ASP A 62 -10.84 6.42 -6.59
CA ASP A 62 -11.55 5.85 -7.74
C ASP A 62 -10.54 5.39 -8.80
N PRO A 63 -9.98 4.18 -8.66
CA PRO A 63 -9.03 3.65 -9.63
C PRO A 63 -9.69 3.20 -10.95
N GLU A 64 -11.03 3.22 -11.03
CA GLU A 64 -11.78 2.85 -12.24
C GLU A 64 -11.95 4.01 -13.21
N ASP A 65 -11.92 5.24 -12.70
CA ASP A 65 -11.95 6.45 -13.51
C ASP A 65 -10.66 6.57 -14.34
N ILE A 66 -10.83 6.58 -15.67
CA ILE A 66 -9.73 6.70 -16.62
C ILE A 66 -8.95 8.02 -16.47
N TYR A 67 -9.61 9.11 -16.08
CA TYR A 67 -8.97 10.39 -15.82
C TYR A 67 -8.15 10.33 -14.53
N VAL A 68 -8.64 9.64 -13.50
CA VAL A 68 -7.86 9.39 -12.27
C VAL A 68 -6.64 8.52 -12.59
N ALA A 69 -6.80 7.46 -13.39
CA ALA A 69 -5.71 6.61 -13.82
C ALA A 69 -4.66 7.40 -14.61
N LEU A 70 -5.06 8.18 -15.62
CA LEU A 70 -4.17 9.01 -16.42
C LEU A 70 -3.48 10.11 -15.59
N ALA A 71 -4.21 10.78 -14.71
CA ALA A 71 -3.66 11.80 -13.82
C ALA A 71 -2.61 11.19 -12.87
N SER A 72 -2.92 10.06 -12.27
CA SER A 72 -2.02 9.29 -11.41
C SER A 72 -0.74 8.93 -12.17
N LEU A 73 -0.87 8.35 -13.37
CA LEU A 73 0.26 8.02 -14.24
C LEU A 73 1.06 9.27 -14.61
N SER A 74 0.43 10.41 -14.89
CA SER A 74 1.14 11.66 -15.19
C SER A 74 1.90 12.27 -14.00
N GLY A 75 1.89 11.62 -12.83
CA GLY A 75 2.56 12.10 -11.61
C GLY A 75 1.82 13.24 -10.91
N ARG A 76 0.56 13.50 -11.30
CA ARG A 76 -0.32 14.45 -10.64
C ARG A 76 -0.88 13.85 -9.36
N ALA A 77 -1.15 14.70 -8.39
CA ALA A 77 -1.88 14.32 -7.20
C ALA A 77 -3.34 14.02 -7.57
N VAL A 78 -3.89 12.93 -7.02
CA VAL A 78 -5.28 12.52 -7.16
C VAL A 78 -5.87 12.20 -5.80
N PRO A 79 -7.20 12.27 -5.61
CA PRO A 79 -7.82 11.82 -4.37
C PRO A 79 -7.44 10.36 -4.08
N GLY A 80 -6.84 10.12 -2.91
CA GLY A 80 -6.43 8.82 -2.42
C GLY A 80 -7.29 8.31 -1.28
N ALA A 81 -7.17 7.02 -0.98
CA ALA A 81 -7.79 6.37 0.15
C ALA A 81 -6.90 5.20 0.64
N VAL A 82 -6.84 5.01 1.96
CA VAL A 82 -6.13 3.87 2.55
C VAL A 82 -7.10 2.69 2.64
N LEU A 83 -6.83 1.66 1.86
CA LEU A 83 -7.55 0.39 1.91
C LEU A 83 -6.93 -0.51 2.98
N VAL A 84 -7.74 -0.88 3.96
CA VAL A 84 -7.33 -1.82 5.03
C VAL A 84 -7.93 -3.20 4.75
N ARG A 85 -7.10 -4.23 4.66
CA ARG A 85 -7.56 -5.61 4.41
C ARG A 85 -6.75 -6.65 5.16
N LYS A 86 -7.34 -7.82 5.41
CA LYS A 86 -6.64 -8.98 5.98
C LYS A 86 -6.18 -9.92 4.86
N LEU A 87 -4.93 -10.39 4.93
CA LEU A 87 -4.43 -11.47 4.09
C LEU A 87 -4.09 -12.70 4.96
N LYS A 88 -4.22 -13.89 4.37
CA LYS A 88 -3.85 -15.15 5.05
C LYS A 88 -2.32 -15.34 5.15
N LYS A 89 -1.56 -14.73 4.24
CA LYS A 89 -0.11 -14.89 4.12
C LYS A 89 0.51 -13.61 3.57
N LEU A 90 1.79 -13.40 3.87
CA LEU A 90 2.61 -12.36 3.26
C LEU A 90 2.76 -12.59 1.73
N PRO A 91 2.87 -11.53 0.92
CA PRO A 91 3.26 -11.64 -0.48
C PRO A 91 4.58 -12.38 -0.62
N ARG A 92 4.67 -13.26 -1.62
CA ARG A 92 5.87 -14.09 -1.86
C ARG A 92 7.02 -13.31 -2.50
N ASN A 93 6.69 -12.27 -3.25
CA ASN A 93 7.64 -11.48 -4.03
C ASN A 93 7.51 -10.01 -3.64
N LYS A 94 8.61 -9.26 -3.80
CA LYS A 94 8.67 -7.82 -3.55
C LYS A 94 8.09 -7.43 -2.18
N CYS A 95 8.45 -8.18 -1.13
CA CYS A 95 8.00 -7.98 0.24
C CYS A 95 9.22 -8.06 1.16
N TRP A 96 9.42 -7.06 2.00
CA TRP A 96 10.60 -6.89 2.83
C TRP A 96 10.21 -6.58 4.27
N LEU A 97 10.85 -7.22 5.24
CA LEU A 97 10.74 -6.86 6.66
C LEU A 97 11.45 -5.51 6.85
N VAL A 98 10.73 -4.52 7.37
CA VAL A 98 11.30 -3.19 7.65
C VAL A 98 11.64 -3.02 9.12
N GLY A 99 10.94 -3.73 10.02
CA GLY A 99 11.25 -3.67 11.44
C GLY A 99 10.18 -4.31 12.32
N TYR A 100 10.24 -3.96 13.59
CA TYR A 100 9.35 -4.45 14.63
C TYR A 100 8.73 -3.27 15.36
N ALA A 101 7.42 -3.27 15.51
CA ALA A 101 6.73 -2.21 16.26
C ALA A 101 6.98 -2.36 17.76
N GLU A 102 7.18 -1.24 18.44
CA GLU A 102 7.38 -1.20 19.89
C GLU A 102 6.07 -1.26 20.68
N ALA A 103 4.95 -0.93 20.03
CA ALA A 103 3.60 -0.98 20.57
C ALA A 103 2.65 -1.63 19.54
N ASP A 104 1.33 -1.47 19.74
CA ASP A 104 0.31 -1.97 18.82
C ASP A 104 0.44 -1.26 17.46
N ALA A 105 0.99 -1.96 16.48
CA ALA A 105 1.32 -1.40 15.18
C ALA A 105 0.06 -1.08 14.39
N VAL A 106 -1.02 -1.84 14.61
CA VAL A 106 -2.31 -1.63 13.95
C VAL A 106 -2.94 -0.33 14.44
N GLU A 107 -2.90 -0.07 15.74
CA GLU A 107 -3.39 1.18 16.33
C GLU A 107 -2.57 2.37 15.83
N ILE A 108 -1.24 2.28 15.85
CA ILE A 108 -0.34 3.32 15.31
C ILE A 108 -0.66 3.63 13.84
N ALA A 109 -0.79 2.60 13.01
CA ALA A 109 -1.15 2.74 11.61
C ALA A 109 -2.52 3.42 11.42
N ALA A 110 -3.52 3.03 12.21
CA ALA A 110 -4.85 3.62 12.16
C ALA A 110 -4.83 5.11 12.56
N ASP A 111 -4.01 5.47 13.55
CA ASP A 111 -3.84 6.85 14.02
C ASP A 111 -3.16 7.74 12.99
N PHE A 112 -2.12 7.21 12.35
CA PHE A 112 -1.42 7.89 11.27
C PHE A 112 -2.36 8.18 10.09
N ASN A 113 -3.16 7.20 9.68
CA ASN A 113 -4.15 7.35 8.61
C ASN A 113 -5.21 8.43 8.86
N ARG A 114 -5.51 8.77 10.12
CA ARG A 114 -6.45 9.85 10.43
C ARG A 114 -5.86 11.24 10.26
N LYS A 115 -4.53 11.37 10.27
CA LYS A 115 -3.81 12.66 10.24
C LYS A 115 -3.17 12.95 8.89
N TRP A 116 -2.97 11.93 8.05
CA TRP A 116 -2.23 12.07 6.81
C TRP A 116 -3.07 12.66 5.67
N GLU A 117 -2.49 13.60 4.92
CA GLU A 117 -2.86 14.03 3.57
C GLU A 117 -3.42 12.90 2.72
N THR A 118 -4.60 13.16 2.15
CA THR A 118 -5.39 12.15 1.44
C THR A 118 -5.11 12.11 -0.05
N ASP A 119 -4.36 13.06 -0.60
CA ASP A 119 -4.10 13.11 -2.05
C ASP A 119 -2.90 12.23 -2.39
N LEU A 120 -3.14 11.16 -3.13
CA LEU A 120 -2.11 10.24 -3.60
C LEU A 120 -1.31 10.85 -4.75
N ARG A 121 0.00 10.84 -4.62
CA ARG A 121 0.98 11.15 -5.66
C ARG A 121 2.05 10.06 -5.69
N ILE A 122 2.01 9.25 -6.74
CA ILE A 122 2.85 8.06 -6.87
C ILE A 122 4.33 8.42 -6.82
N GLY A 123 5.08 7.74 -5.95
CA GLY A 123 6.50 7.96 -5.73
C GLY A 123 6.83 9.15 -4.83
N TYR A 124 5.83 9.89 -4.33
CA TYR A 124 6.01 11.00 -3.40
C TYR A 124 5.44 10.72 -2.01
N ASN A 125 4.22 10.19 -1.93
CA ASN A 125 3.60 9.78 -0.67
C ASN A 125 2.99 8.37 -0.83
N ASP A 126 3.52 7.43 -0.05
CA ASP A 126 3.06 6.04 -0.05
C ASP A 126 3.24 5.42 1.33
N CYS A 127 2.70 4.22 1.56
CA CYS A 127 2.67 3.65 2.91
C CYS A 127 4.05 3.48 3.58
N ARG A 128 5.18 3.63 2.88
CA ARG A 128 6.50 3.67 3.53
C ARG A 128 6.64 4.81 4.53
N ASP A 129 5.90 5.92 4.41
CA ASP A 129 6.06 6.99 5.41
C ASP A 129 5.51 6.62 6.79
N TYR A 130 4.82 5.47 6.94
CA TYR A 130 4.51 4.85 8.23
C TYR A 130 5.78 4.59 9.06
N THR A 131 6.94 4.43 8.40
CA THR A 131 8.22 4.19 9.08
C THR A 131 8.98 5.47 9.41
N ASN A 132 8.46 6.65 9.06
CA ASN A 132 9.15 7.93 9.25
C ASN A 132 8.90 8.59 10.62
N GLY A 133 8.00 8.05 11.45
CA GLY A 133 7.74 8.54 12.82
C GLY A 133 6.29 8.49 13.23
#